data_AF-A0A6V7M3I1-F1
#
_entry.id   AF-A0A6V7M3I1-F1
#
_cell.length_a   1.000
_cell.length_b   1.000
_cell.length_c   1.000
_cell.angle_alpha   90.00
_cell.angle_beta   90.00
_cell.angle_gamma   90.00
#
_symmetry.space_group_name_H-M   'P 1'
#
loop_
_entity.id
_entity.type
_entity.pdbx_description
1 polymer ?
#
loop_
_entity_poly.entity_id
_entity_poly.type
_entity_poly.pdbx_seq_one_letter_code
_entity_poly.pdbx_strand_id
1 'polypeptide(L)'
;MCTPYFSVANRVKRQDDSKKDESFESEICKDKDAGEWFRLVSGEGDSCRDVIQCTSSGLQAIRCPAGLYFDIDKQTCDWKDAVKNCKIKNKERKAKPLLYTEEPLCTDGSLACANSECIERGLFCNGEPDCADGSDENSC
;
A
#
# COMPACT_ATOMS: atom_id res chain seq x y z
N MET A 1 -63.93 32.08 16.84
CA MET A 1 -63.37 33.14 15.97
C MET A 1 -62.09 32.62 15.32
N CYS A 2 -62.01 32.73 13.99
CA CYS A 2 -60.85 32.78 13.06
C CYS A 2 -59.69 31.73 13.06
N THR A 3 -59.77 30.79 12.10
CA THR A 3 -58.85 30.25 11.03
C THR A 3 -57.29 30.38 11.07
N PRO A 4 -56.48 29.82 10.12
CA PRO A 4 -55.45 28.78 10.36
C PRO A 4 -54.01 29.21 9.93
N TYR A 5 -52.97 28.42 10.18
CA TYR A 5 -51.74 28.47 9.34
C TYR A 5 -50.98 27.12 9.34
N PHE A 6 -50.93 26.51 8.16
CA PHE A 6 -50.01 25.43 7.79
C PHE A 6 -48.64 26.05 7.44
N SER A 7 -47.53 25.47 7.92
CA SER A 7 -46.52 24.87 7.03
C SER A 7 -45.23 24.45 7.76
N VAL A 8 -44.98 23.14 7.68
CA VAL A 8 -43.69 22.47 7.44
C VAL A 8 -42.49 22.93 8.29
N ALA A 9 -42.23 22.17 9.36
CA ALA A 9 -40.89 22.08 9.92
C ALA A 9 -39.93 21.50 8.86
N ASN A 10 -38.92 22.25 8.47
CA ASN A 10 -37.83 21.81 7.60
C ASN A 10 -37.11 20.61 8.24
N ARG A 11 -37.49 19.40 7.84
CA ARG A 11 -36.60 18.23 7.93
C ARG A 11 -35.44 18.49 6.98
N VAL A 12 -34.29 18.87 7.53
CA VAL A 12 -33.02 18.79 6.81
C VAL A 12 -32.84 17.32 6.42
N LYS A 13 -33.11 17.01 5.16
CA LYS A 13 -32.81 15.70 4.58
C LYS A 13 -31.30 15.56 4.63
N ARG A 14 -30.81 14.52 5.32
CA ARG A 14 -29.47 13.99 5.07
C ARG A 14 -29.42 13.72 3.57
N GLN A 15 -28.62 14.48 2.84
CA GLN A 15 -28.32 14.21 1.44
C GLN A 15 -27.71 12.82 1.39
N ASP A 16 -28.45 11.90 0.79
CA ASP A 16 -27.97 10.66 0.23
C ASP A 16 -27.12 11.03 -0.98
N ASP A 17 -25.81 11.15 -0.79
CA ASP A 17 -24.82 11.47 -1.83
C ASP A 17 -24.23 10.17 -2.40
N SER A 18 -25.09 9.20 -2.73
CA SER A 18 -24.73 7.87 -3.24
C SER A 18 -24.14 7.86 -4.68
N LYS A 19 -23.52 8.96 -5.14
CA LYS A 19 -22.91 9.07 -6.48
C LYS A 19 -21.48 9.63 -6.51
N LYS A 20 -20.89 10.01 -5.38
CA LYS A 20 -19.49 10.48 -5.30
C LYS A 20 -18.50 9.44 -4.79
N ASP A 21 -18.99 8.38 -4.16
CA ASP A 21 -18.15 7.40 -3.48
C ASP A 21 -17.39 6.49 -4.47
N GLU A 22 -18.01 6.11 -5.60
CA GLU A 22 -17.36 5.25 -6.61
C GLU A 22 -16.16 5.94 -7.31
N SER A 23 -16.16 7.27 -7.45
CA SER A 23 -15.04 7.99 -8.07
C SER A 23 -13.82 8.11 -7.16
N PHE A 24 -14.01 8.15 -5.85
CA PHE A 24 -12.92 8.38 -4.90
C PHE A 24 -12.11 7.11 -4.64
N GLU A 25 -12.78 5.96 -4.52
CA GLU A 25 -12.12 4.66 -4.36
C GLU A 25 -11.28 4.31 -5.58
N SER A 26 -11.84 4.54 -6.78
CA SER A 26 -11.12 4.30 -8.02
C SER A 26 -9.90 5.22 -8.19
N GLU A 27 -9.96 6.47 -7.74
CA GLU A 27 -8.77 7.35 -7.76
C GLU A 27 -7.67 6.91 -6.80
N ILE A 28 -8.01 6.48 -5.59
CA ILE A 28 -7.03 6.00 -4.60
C ILE A 28 -6.34 4.71 -5.06
N CYS A 29 -7.09 3.82 -5.71
CA CYS A 29 -6.61 2.48 -6.04
C CYS A 29 -5.93 2.36 -7.41
N LYS A 30 -5.98 3.38 -8.28
CA LYS A 30 -5.36 3.35 -9.62
C LYS A 30 -3.88 2.96 -9.60
N ASP A 31 -3.13 3.45 -8.60
CA ASP A 31 -1.69 3.27 -8.47
C ASP A 31 -1.32 2.42 -7.24
N LYS A 32 -2.15 1.44 -6.89
CA LYS A 32 -1.96 0.55 -5.74
C LYS A 32 -2.01 -0.90 -6.18
N ASP A 33 -1.10 -1.71 -5.65
CA ASP A 33 -1.13 -3.14 -5.93
C ASP A 33 -2.29 -3.79 -5.17
N ALA A 34 -2.92 -4.77 -5.81
CA ALA A 34 -3.92 -5.60 -5.18
C ALA A 34 -3.29 -6.32 -3.98
N GLY A 35 -3.92 -6.21 -2.81
CA GLY A 35 -3.43 -6.89 -1.61
C GLY A 35 -2.38 -6.13 -0.79
N GLU A 36 -2.03 -4.88 -1.14
CA GLU A 36 -1.08 -4.08 -0.35
C GLU A 36 -1.78 -3.07 0.57
N TRP A 37 -1.28 -2.96 1.81
CA TRP A 37 -1.70 -1.97 2.80
C TRP A 37 -0.89 -0.68 2.68
N PHE A 38 -1.59 0.44 2.69
CA PHE A 38 -1.03 1.79 2.61
C PHE A 38 -1.74 2.75 3.56
N ARG A 39 -1.17 3.94 3.75
CA ARG A 39 -1.78 5.03 4.54
C ARG A 39 -2.31 6.12 3.63
N LEU A 40 -3.50 6.63 3.93
CA LEU A 40 -4.03 7.84 3.27
C LEU A 40 -3.28 9.10 3.74
N VAL A 41 -2.97 9.17 5.03
CA VAL A 41 -2.32 10.31 5.68
C VAL A 41 -0.98 9.85 6.26
N SER A 42 0.05 10.70 6.15
CA SER A 42 1.36 10.40 6.76
C SER A 42 1.17 10.37 8.27
N GLY A 43 1.52 9.24 8.89
CA GLY A 43 1.16 8.96 10.27
C GLY A 43 1.91 9.86 11.26
N GLU A 44 1.14 10.55 12.11
CA GLU A 44 1.61 11.18 13.34
C GLU A 44 0.82 10.64 14.52
N GLY A 45 1.50 10.28 15.61
CA GLY A 45 0.87 9.73 16.81
C GLY A 45 0.08 8.45 16.55
N ASP A 46 -1.19 8.42 16.99
CA ASP A 46 -2.04 7.22 16.96
C ASP A 46 -2.55 6.85 15.55
N SER A 47 -2.41 7.75 14.56
CA SER A 47 -2.75 7.47 13.15
C SER A 47 -1.80 6.48 12.48
N CYS A 48 -0.65 6.19 13.10
CA CYS A 48 0.30 5.18 12.62
C CYS A 48 -0.26 3.75 12.59
N ARG A 49 -1.42 3.55 13.22
CA ARG A 49 -2.10 2.27 13.41
C ARG A 49 -3.08 1.96 12.31
N ASP A 50 -3.52 2.97 11.57
CA ASP A 50 -4.57 2.86 10.56
C ASP A 50 -3.96 2.69 9.18
N VAL A 51 -4.40 1.64 8.48
CA VAL A 51 -4.02 1.37 7.08
C VAL A 51 -5.20 0.86 6.28
N ILE A 52 -5.12 1.03 4.97
CA ILE A 52 -6.16 0.67 4.02
C ILE A 52 -5.56 -0.17 2.89
N GLN A 53 -6.35 -1.07 2.33
CA GLN A 53 -6.01 -1.90 1.18
C GLN A 53 -7.13 -1.80 0.14
N CYS A 54 -6.73 -1.83 -1.14
CA CYS A 54 -7.65 -1.91 -2.26
C CYS A 54 -8.08 -3.36 -2.47
N THR A 55 -9.39 -3.60 -2.44
CA THR A 55 -10.01 -4.92 -2.69
C THR A 55 -10.99 -4.84 -3.85
N SER A 56 -11.44 -5.99 -4.37
CA SER A 56 -12.50 -6.04 -5.37
C SER A 56 -13.85 -5.50 -4.89
N SER A 57 -14.02 -5.34 -3.57
CA SER A 57 -15.24 -4.86 -2.93
C SER A 57 -15.12 -3.41 -2.44
N GLY A 58 -14.07 -2.69 -2.86
CA GLY A 58 -13.79 -1.31 -2.44
C GLY A 58 -12.61 -1.22 -1.47
N LEU A 59 -12.57 -0.13 -0.71
CA LEU A 59 -11.51 0.11 0.28
C LEU A 59 -11.77 -0.66 1.58
N GLN A 60 -10.79 -1.47 1.99
CA GLN A 60 -10.82 -2.14 3.29
C GLN A 60 -9.87 -1.43 4.26
N ALA A 61 -10.36 -1.01 5.42
CA ALA A 61 -9.56 -0.39 6.47
C ALA A 61 -9.30 -1.36 7.63
N ILE A 62 -8.09 -1.34 8.19
CA ILE A 62 -7.75 -2.03 9.43
C ILE A 62 -7.03 -1.08 10.38
N ARG A 63 -7.15 -1.37 11.68
CA ARG A 63 -6.42 -0.69 12.74
C ARG A 63 -5.62 -1.69 13.56
N CYS A 64 -4.33 -1.43 13.75
CA CYS A 64 -3.50 -2.26 14.62
C CYS A 64 -4.00 -2.24 16.08
N PRO A 65 -3.86 -3.37 16.82
CA PRO A 65 -4.13 -3.44 18.25
C PRO A 65 -3.40 -2.38 19.08
N ALA A 66 -3.85 -2.16 20.32
CA ALA A 66 -3.24 -1.17 21.21
C ALA A 66 -1.76 -1.49 21.45
N GLY A 67 -0.89 -0.49 21.32
CA GLY A 67 0.57 -0.63 21.48
C GLY A 67 1.33 -1.07 20.22
N LEU A 68 0.63 -1.43 19.14
CA LEU A 68 1.25 -1.81 17.87
C LEU A 68 1.01 -0.74 16.81
N TYR A 69 2.03 -0.44 16.02
CA TYR A 69 1.99 0.44 14.86
C TYR A 69 2.14 -0.40 13.59
N PHE A 70 1.62 0.09 12.46
CA PHE A 70 1.78 -0.65 11.21
C PHE A 70 3.18 -0.43 10.65
N ASP A 71 3.90 -1.49 10.32
CA ASP A 71 5.16 -1.44 9.57
C ASP A 71 4.83 -1.57 8.08
N ILE A 72 5.05 -0.50 7.30
CA ILE A 72 4.74 -0.48 5.86
C ILE A 72 5.58 -1.47 5.08
N ASP A 73 6.85 -1.64 5.43
CA ASP A 73 7.76 -2.48 4.66
C ASP A 73 7.45 -3.95 4.91
N LYS A 74 7.15 -4.30 6.17
CA LYS A 74 6.76 -5.65 6.59
C LYS A 74 5.29 -5.99 6.33
N GLN A 75 4.46 -4.99 6.02
CA GLN A 75 3.01 -5.14 5.80
C GLN A 75 2.29 -5.80 7.01
N THR A 76 2.72 -5.46 8.23
CA THR A 76 2.20 -6.07 9.46
C THR A 76 2.20 -5.08 10.62
N CYS A 77 1.39 -5.35 11.65
CA CYS A 77 1.45 -4.60 12.90
C CYS A 77 2.65 -5.06 13.74
N ASP A 78 3.54 -4.13 14.05
CA ASP A 78 4.75 -4.37 14.85
C ASP A 78 4.77 -3.41 16.06
N TRP A 79 5.69 -3.64 16.99
CA TRP A 79 5.84 -2.82 18.19
C TRP A 79 6.14 -1.37 17.83
N LYS A 80 5.51 -0.42 18.53
CA LYS A 80 5.67 1.02 18.29
C LYS A 80 7.13 1.47 18.15
N ASP A 81 8.03 0.92 18.96
CA ASP A 81 9.44 1.31 18.95
C ASP A 81 10.24 0.68 17.79
N ALA A 82 9.76 -0.43 17.22
CA ALA A 82 10.35 -1.08 16.05
C ALA A 82 9.94 -0.39 14.74
N VAL A 83 8.76 0.21 14.69
CA VAL A 83 8.24 0.88 13.49
C VAL A 83 8.91 2.24 13.28
N LYS A 84 9.80 2.33 12.28
CA LYS A 84 10.47 3.59 11.89
C LYS A 84 9.85 4.26 10.66
N ASN A 85 9.03 3.54 9.90
CA ASN A 85 8.43 3.97 8.64
C ASN A 85 7.01 4.57 8.80
N CYS A 86 6.67 5.12 9.96
CA CYS A 86 5.34 5.67 10.25
C CYS A 86 4.90 6.80 9.30
N LYS A 87 5.87 7.60 8.83
CA LYS A 87 5.64 8.75 7.96
C LYS A 87 5.48 8.37 6.49
N ILE A 88 5.90 7.16 6.13
CA ILE A 88 5.78 6.62 4.78
C ILE A 88 4.31 6.29 4.54
N LYS A 89 3.82 6.50 3.31
CA LYS A 89 2.42 6.21 2.95
C LYS A 89 2.28 4.89 2.18
N ASN A 90 3.23 4.59 1.32
CA ASN A 90 3.22 3.43 0.43
C ASN A 90 4.54 2.70 0.57
N LYS A 91 4.55 1.39 0.39
CA LYS A 91 5.81 0.65 0.32
C LYS A 91 6.59 1.09 -0.92
N GLU A 92 7.90 1.22 -0.77
CA GLU A 92 8.77 1.46 -1.92
C GLU A 92 8.75 0.23 -2.84
N ARG A 93 8.48 0.46 -4.13
CA ARG A 93 8.49 -0.57 -5.17
C ARG A 93 9.93 -0.89 -5.52
N LYS A 94 10.52 -1.87 -4.84
CA LYS A 94 11.82 -2.41 -5.21
C LYS A 94 11.69 -3.29 -6.46
N ALA A 95 12.62 -3.14 -7.39
CA ALA A 95 12.63 -3.89 -8.64
C ALA A 95 12.90 -5.37 -8.35
N LYS A 96 12.18 -6.28 -9.03
CA LYS A 96 12.36 -7.72 -8.85
C LYS A 96 13.28 -8.28 -9.92
N PRO A 97 14.18 -9.21 -9.58
CA PRO A 97 15.09 -9.78 -10.56
C PRO A 97 14.34 -10.67 -11.56
N LEU A 98 14.89 -10.80 -12.76
CA LEU A 98 14.30 -11.55 -13.87
C LEU A 98 14.72 -13.02 -13.82
N LEU A 99 14.38 -13.71 -12.72
CA LEU A 99 14.81 -15.09 -12.46
C LEU A 99 14.02 -16.16 -13.24
N TYR A 100 12.81 -15.82 -13.70
CA TYR A 100 11.93 -16.75 -14.41
C TYR A 100 11.45 -16.10 -15.72
N THR A 101 12.14 -16.43 -16.81
CA THR A 101 11.85 -15.99 -18.17
C THR A 101 11.74 -17.20 -19.09
N GLU A 102 10.94 -17.09 -20.15
CA GLU A 102 10.78 -18.19 -21.14
C GLU A 102 12.10 -18.53 -21.85
N GLU A 103 13.00 -17.54 -21.99
CA GLU A 103 14.34 -17.70 -22.54
C GLU A 103 15.39 -17.25 -21.51
N PRO A 104 16.52 -17.97 -21.36
CA PRO A 104 17.57 -17.60 -20.42
C PRO A 104 18.23 -16.29 -20.88
N LEU A 105 18.10 -15.24 -20.06
CA LEU A 105 18.71 -13.92 -20.33
C LEU A 105 20.23 -13.92 -20.11
N CYS A 106 20.70 -14.73 -19.17
CA CYS A 106 22.10 -14.82 -18.78
C CYS A 106 22.67 -16.22 -19.03
N THR A 107 23.99 -16.30 -19.10
CA THR A 107 24.73 -17.56 -19.18
C THR A 107 24.55 -18.40 -17.91
N ASP A 108 24.80 -19.71 -18.02
CA ASP A 108 24.76 -20.62 -16.88
C ASP A 108 25.68 -20.13 -15.74
N GLY A 109 25.15 -20.09 -14.52
CA GLY A 109 25.85 -19.55 -13.35
C GLY A 109 25.61 -18.06 -13.05
N SER A 110 24.99 -17.32 -13.96
CA SER A 110 24.59 -15.92 -13.77
C SER A 110 23.07 -15.78 -13.67
N LEU A 111 22.62 -14.75 -12.97
CA LEU A 111 21.21 -14.41 -12.79
C LEU A 111 20.95 -12.97 -13.22
N ALA A 112 19.76 -12.71 -13.77
CA ALA A 112 19.40 -11.41 -14.31
C ALA A 112 18.75 -10.51 -13.25
N CYS A 113 19.30 -9.32 -13.07
CA CYS A 113 18.69 -8.19 -12.37
C CYS A 113 17.43 -7.68 -13.10
N ALA A 114 16.63 -6.81 -12.48
CA ALA A 114 15.44 -6.25 -13.11
C ALA A 114 15.76 -5.34 -14.31
N ASN A 115 16.91 -4.66 -14.25
CA ASN A 115 17.48 -3.86 -15.34
C ASN A 115 18.12 -4.71 -16.46
N SER A 116 17.97 -6.05 -16.45
CA SER A 116 18.58 -7.02 -17.38
C SER A 116 20.11 -7.18 -17.30
N GLU A 117 20.75 -6.59 -16.29
CA GLU A 117 22.15 -6.85 -15.98
C GLU A 117 22.32 -8.29 -15.46
N CYS A 118 23.42 -8.95 -15.83
CA CYS A 118 23.73 -10.31 -15.39
C CYS A 118 24.85 -10.25 -14.36
N ILE A 119 24.58 -10.71 -13.14
CA ILE A 119 25.58 -10.88 -12.09
C ILE A 119 25.70 -12.35 -11.70
N GLU A 120 26.77 -12.73 -10.99
CA GLU A 120 26.97 -14.11 -10.55
C GLU A 120 25.89 -14.54 -9.55
N ARG A 121 25.45 -15.81 -9.63
CA ARG A 121 24.44 -16.34 -8.70
C ARG A 121 24.82 -16.22 -7.22
N GLY A 122 26.12 -16.22 -6.91
CA GLY A 122 26.61 -16.06 -5.53
C GLY A 122 26.50 -14.64 -4.98
N LEU A 123 26.25 -13.65 -5.83
CA LEU A 123 26.04 -12.26 -5.45
C LEU A 123 24.57 -11.97 -5.10
N PHE A 124 23.64 -12.80 -5.58
CA PHE A 124 22.24 -12.68 -5.19
C PHE A 124 22.04 -13.00 -3.70
N CYS A 125 21.30 -12.12 -3.00
CA CYS A 125 20.93 -12.30 -1.60
C CYS A 125 22.12 -12.38 -0.65
N ASN A 126 23.20 -11.67 -0.96
CA ASN A 126 24.42 -11.63 -0.15
C ASN A 126 24.39 -10.51 0.91
N GLY A 127 23.36 -9.66 0.89
CA GLY A 127 23.20 -8.52 1.80
C GLY A 127 23.77 -7.20 1.28
N GLU A 128 24.37 -7.17 0.09
CA GLU A 128 24.93 -6.00 -0.57
C GLU A 128 24.27 -5.82 -1.95
N PRO A 129 23.85 -4.60 -2.33
CA PRO A 129 23.27 -4.38 -3.66
C PRO A 129 24.37 -4.40 -4.73
N ASP A 130 24.42 -5.47 -5.49
CA ASP A 130 25.34 -5.67 -6.61
C ASP A 130 24.72 -5.24 -7.95
N CYS A 131 23.40 -5.39 -8.12
CA CYS A 131 22.73 -4.82 -9.29
C CYS A 131 22.65 -3.29 -9.18
N ALA A 132 22.75 -2.58 -10.31
CA ALA A 132 22.58 -1.12 -10.30
C ALA A 132 21.19 -0.64 -9.80
N ASP A 133 20.18 -1.53 -9.87
CA ASP A 133 18.84 -1.31 -9.36
C ASP A 133 18.57 -1.99 -7.99
N GLY A 134 19.57 -2.67 -7.41
CA GLY A 134 19.48 -3.41 -6.15
C GLY A 134 18.46 -4.55 -6.14
N SER A 135 18.05 -5.04 -7.31
CA SER A 135 17.01 -6.05 -7.46
C SER A 135 17.44 -7.45 -6.99
N ASP A 136 18.74 -7.71 -6.97
CA ASP A 136 19.37 -8.90 -6.41
C ASP A 136 19.00 -9.16 -4.95
N GLU A 137 18.76 -8.10 -4.17
CA GLU A 137 18.44 -8.18 -2.73
C GLU A 137 16.93 -8.16 -2.44
N ASN A 138 16.08 -8.14 -3.48
CA ASN A 138 14.65 -7.93 -3.31
C ASN A 138 13.82 -9.23 -3.38
N SER A 139 14.38 -10.33 -3.88
CA SER A 139 13.69 -11.61 -3.99
C SER A 139 14.59 -12.77 -3.54
N CYS A 140 14.79 -12.80 -2.23
CA CYS A 140 15.36 -13.89 -1.43
C CYS A 140 14.23 -14.66 -0.73
#